data_AF-B0C8H8-F1
#
_entry.id   AF-B0C8H8-F1
#
_cell.length_a   1.000
_cell.length_b   1.000
_cell.length_c   1.000
_cell.angle_alpha   90.00
_cell.angle_beta   90.00
_cell.angle_gamma   90.00
#
_symmetry.space_group_name_H-M   'P 1'
#
loop_
_entity.id
_entity.type
_entity.pdbx_description
1 polymer ?
#
loop_
_entity_poly.entity_id
_entity_poly.type
_entity_poly.pdbx_seq_one_letter_code
_entity_poly.pdbx_strand_id
1 'polypeptide(L)'
;MALSTNVAAHAHSIPMAKPQPAGPQKIASACLQRMGQAAGGQTILLNVCSIKHEQGFYNSFIYYLGREKISSLADCRSLSWITYPEQQRHYPRSAATDLMVRTVCQ
;
A
#
# COMPACT_ATOMS: atom_id res chain seq x y z
N MET A 1 -53.16 38.88 8.51
CA MET A 1 -52.38 38.33 7.38
C MET A 1 -51.01 38.98 7.43
N ALA A 2 -50.00 38.26 7.90
CA ALA A 2 -48.63 38.74 7.93
C ALA A 2 -47.76 37.67 7.26
N LEU A 3 -47.25 37.98 6.07
CA LEU A 3 -46.21 37.22 5.39
C LEU A 3 -44.86 37.79 5.83
N SER A 4 -44.05 36.96 6.48
CA SER A 4 -42.60 37.17 6.59
C SER A 4 -41.91 35.82 6.47
N THR A 5 -41.43 35.52 5.26
CA THR A 5 -40.52 34.42 4.97
C THR A 5 -39.13 34.77 5.49
N ASN A 6 -38.67 34.09 6.55
CA ASN A 6 -37.26 34.08 6.93
C ASN A 6 -36.56 32.95 6.18
N VAL A 7 -35.71 33.30 5.22
CA VAL A 7 -34.71 32.38 4.64
C VAL A 7 -33.59 32.24 5.66
N ALA A 8 -33.63 31.16 6.45
CA ALA A 8 -32.49 30.74 7.24
C ALA A 8 -31.56 29.90 6.35
N ALA A 9 -30.42 30.47 6.00
CA ALA A 9 -29.33 29.78 5.36
C ALA A 9 -28.81 28.66 6.29
N HIS A 10 -29.21 27.42 6.02
CA HIS A 10 -28.63 26.25 6.68
C HIS A 10 -27.31 25.90 6.00
N ALA A 11 -26.22 26.42 6.56
CA ALA A 11 -24.88 25.89 6.36
C ALA A 11 -24.87 24.44 6.87
N HIS A 12 -24.89 23.48 5.95
CA HIS A 12 -24.72 22.07 6.28
C HIS A 12 -23.24 21.83 6.55
N SER A 13 -22.86 21.91 7.82
CA SER A 13 -21.58 21.41 8.32
C SER A 13 -21.48 19.93 7.96
N ILE A 14 -20.64 19.58 6.98
CA ILE A 14 -20.24 18.19 6.78
C ILE A 14 -19.55 17.76 8.07
N PRO A 15 -20.07 16.79 8.84
CA PRO A 15 -19.33 16.30 9.99
C PRO A 15 -18.05 15.66 9.43
N MET A 16 -16.90 16.21 9.81
CA MET A 16 -15.61 15.60 9.57
C MET A 16 -15.65 14.18 10.14
N ALA A 17 -15.71 13.19 9.25
CA ALA A 17 -15.56 11.80 9.64
C ALA A 17 -14.21 11.67 10.34
N LYS A 18 -14.23 11.34 11.63
CA LYS A 18 -13.04 10.93 12.40
C LYS A 18 -12.26 9.90 11.58
N PRO A 19 -10.91 9.93 11.56
CA PRO A 19 -10.13 8.84 10.98
C PRO A 19 -10.55 7.55 11.68
N GLN A 20 -11.24 6.67 10.95
CA GLN A 20 -11.59 5.36 11.49
C GLN A 20 -10.28 4.63 11.83
N PRO A 21 -10.13 4.07 13.05
CA PRO A 21 -9.00 3.21 13.36
C PRO A 21 -8.98 2.08 12.33
N ALA A 22 -7.82 1.82 11.73
CA ALA A 22 -7.62 0.69 10.85
C ALA A 22 -7.88 -0.60 11.65
N GLY A 23 -9.13 -1.07 11.67
CA GLY A 23 -9.46 -2.42 12.08
C GLY A 23 -8.65 -3.42 11.24
N PRO A 24 -8.52 -4.69 11.66
CA PRO A 24 -7.76 -5.69 10.93
C PRO A 24 -8.33 -5.78 9.51
N GLN A 25 -7.62 -5.16 8.57
CA GLN A 25 -7.94 -5.24 7.16
C GLN A 25 -7.82 -6.72 6.82
N LYS A 26 -8.97 -7.39 6.69
CA LYS A 26 -9.06 -8.72 6.13
C LYS A 26 -8.52 -8.56 4.71
N ILE A 27 -7.22 -8.77 4.53
CA ILE A 27 -6.57 -8.62 3.22
C ILE A 27 -7.36 -9.55 2.32
N ALA A 28 -8.07 -8.99 1.35
CA ALA A 28 -8.84 -9.81 0.44
C ALA A 28 -7.84 -10.78 -0.19
N SER A 29 -8.10 -12.09 -0.10
CA SER A 29 -7.23 -13.12 -0.65
C SER A 29 -6.92 -12.86 -2.13
N ALA A 30 -7.84 -12.18 -2.83
CA ALA A 30 -7.72 -11.72 -4.20
C ALA A 30 -6.53 -10.76 -4.45
N CYS A 31 -6.05 -10.05 -3.43
CA CYS A 31 -4.94 -9.11 -3.53
C CYS A 31 -3.57 -9.73 -3.21
N LEU A 32 -3.53 -10.95 -2.66
CA LEU A 32 -2.28 -11.59 -2.26
C LEU A 32 -1.79 -12.51 -3.37
N GLN A 33 -0.72 -12.09 -4.04
CA GLN A 33 -0.07 -12.88 -5.07
C GLN A 33 1.21 -13.52 -4.51
N ARG A 34 1.39 -14.82 -4.74
CA ARG A 34 2.61 -15.53 -4.34
C ARG A 34 3.72 -15.20 -5.35
N MET A 35 4.85 -14.67 -4.87
CA MET A 35 6.02 -14.39 -5.70
C MET A 35 7.01 -15.56 -5.75
N GLY A 36 7.00 -16.43 -4.74
CA GLY A 36 7.91 -17.56 -4.61
C GLY A 36 8.65 -17.55 -3.26
N GLN A 37 9.84 -18.14 -3.21
CA GLN A 37 10.70 -18.12 -2.03
C GLN A 37 11.84 -17.11 -2.19
N ALA A 38 12.08 -16.33 -1.14
CA ALA A 38 13.27 -15.51 -0.99
C ALA A 38 14.54 -16.38 -0.91
N ALA A 39 15.71 -15.76 -1.06
CA ALA A 39 16.99 -16.45 -0.90
C ALA A 39 17.16 -17.13 0.49
N GLY A 40 16.50 -16.61 1.53
CA GLY A 40 16.45 -17.23 2.87
C GLY A 40 15.42 -18.36 3.04
N GLY A 41 14.74 -18.78 1.97
CA GLY A 41 13.74 -19.85 1.98
C GLY A 41 12.32 -19.43 2.40
N GLN A 42 12.14 -18.22 2.93
CA GLN A 42 10.83 -17.71 3.31
C GLN A 42 9.96 -17.39 2.09
N THR A 43 8.66 -17.68 2.17
CA THR A 43 7.71 -17.33 1.09
C THR A 43 7.47 -15.83 1.05
N ILE A 44 7.47 -15.27 -0.16
CA ILE A 44 7.09 -13.88 -0.43
C ILE A 44 5.65 -13.86 -0.97
N LEU A 45 4.80 -13.09 -0.31
CA LEU A 45 3.47 -12.72 -0.82
C LEU A 45 3.42 -11.22 -1.06
N LEU A 46 3.09 -10.79 -2.28
CA LEU A 46 2.88 -9.38 -2.60
C LEU A 46 1.40 -9.04 -2.41
N ASN A 47 1.10 -7.93 -1.73
CA ASN A 47 -0.24 -7.35 -1.72
C ASN A 47 -0.37 -6.40 -2.91
N VAL A 48 -0.84 -6.88 -4.06
CA VAL A 48 -0.92 -6.08 -5.29
C VAL A 48 -1.85 -4.89 -5.15
N CYS A 49 -2.89 -4.99 -4.33
CA CYS A 49 -3.82 -3.89 -4.06
C CYS A 49 -3.21 -2.78 -3.18
N SER A 50 -2.04 -3.03 -2.57
CA SER A 50 -1.31 -2.01 -1.81
C SER A 50 -0.36 -1.17 -2.65
N ILE A 51 -0.15 -1.54 -3.92
CA ILE A 51 0.74 -0.81 -4.82
C ILE A 51 0.12 0.55 -5.10
N LYS A 52 0.89 1.60 -4.84
CA LYS A 52 0.51 2.98 -5.16
C LYS A 52 1.67 3.64 -5.88
N HIS A 53 1.35 4.27 -7.00
CA HIS A 53 2.32 5.11 -7.70
C HIS A 53 2.59 6.35 -6.84
N GLU A 54 3.86 6.55 -6.50
CA GLU A 54 4.35 7.75 -5.85
C GLU A 54 4.97 8.66 -6.91
N GLN A 55 5.67 9.72 -6.51
CA GLN A 55 6.25 10.63 -7.48
C GLN A 55 7.40 10.01 -8.28
N GLY A 56 7.42 10.27 -9.59
CA GLY A 56 8.52 9.89 -10.47
C GLY A 56 8.54 8.39 -10.75
N PHE A 57 9.57 7.71 -10.27
CA PHE A 57 9.78 6.27 -10.52
C PHE A 57 9.62 5.43 -9.26
N TYR A 58 8.95 5.98 -8.25
CA TYR A 58 8.78 5.32 -6.97
C TYR A 58 7.36 4.79 -6.80
N ASN A 59 7.22 3.57 -6.32
CA ASN A 59 5.92 2.96 -6.01
C ASN A 59 5.94 2.43 -4.58
N SER A 60 4.99 2.85 -3.73
CA SER A 60 4.84 2.27 -2.39
C SER A 60 4.05 0.97 -2.47
N PHE A 61 4.40 -0.01 -1.64
CA PHE A 61 3.76 -1.32 -1.63
C PHE A 61 3.97 -2.05 -0.30
N ILE A 62 3.20 -3.11 -0.08
CA ILE A 62 3.33 -4.02 1.04
C ILE A 62 3.58 -5.43 0.52
N TYR A 63 4.56 -6.11 1.09
CA TYR A 63 4.75 -7.55 0.91
C TYR A 63 4.85 -8.26 2.25
N TYR A 64 4.73 -9.58 2.22
CA TYR A 64 4.85 -10.45 3.38
C TYR A 64 6.03 -11.38 3.19
N LEU A 65 6.90 -11.46 4.20
CA LEU A 65 7.97 -12.46 4.28
C LEU A 65 7.56 -13.49 5.35
N GLY A 66 7.03 -14.63 4.91
CA GLY A 66 6.35 -15.55 5.80
C GLY A 66 5.09 -14.92 6.40
N ARG A 67 5.11 -14.60 7.70
CA ARG A 67 4.00 -13.94 8.42
C ARG A 67 4.23 -12.45 8.68
N GLU A 68 5.43 -11.97 8.40
CA GLU A 68 5.81 -10.58 8.65
C GLU A 68 5.28 -9.68 7.54
N LYS A 69 4.60 -8.60 7.91
CA LYS A 69 4.12 -7.57 6.99
C LYS A 69 5.19 -6.49 6.87
N ILE A 70 5.63 -6.20 5.65
CA ILE A 70 6.71 -5.24 5.39
C ILE A 70 6.18 -4.16 4.46
N SER A 71 6.25 -2.91 4.92
CA SER A 71 5.98 -1.74 4.09
C SER A 71 7.23 -1.36 3.32
N SER A 72 7.09 -0.97 2.05
CA SER A 72 8.23 -0.74 1.18
C SER A 72 7.98 0.32 0.12
N LEU A 73 9.08 0.86 -0.39
CA LEU A 73 9.10 1.80 -1.52
C LEU A 73 10.03 1.25 -2.59
N ALA A 74 9.48 0.89 -3.74
CA ALA A 74 10.24 0.46 -4.90
C ALA A 74 10.81 1.67 -5.62
N ASP A 75 12.04 1.55 -6.10
CA ASP A 75 12.67 2.44 -7.08
C ASP A 75 12.70 1.70 -8.41
N CYS A 76 11.78 2.07 -9.30
CA CYS A 76 11.54 1.41 -10.57
C CYS A 76 12.57 1.75 -11.65
N ARG A 77 13.50 2.71 -11.40
CA ARG A 77 14.66 2.90 -12.28
C ARG A 77 15.73 1.86 -12.03
N SER A 78 15.98 1.58 -10.74
CA SER A 78 17.05 0.67 -10.33
C SER A 78 16.57 -0.75 -10.04
N LEU A 79 15.25 -1.00 -10.10
CA LEU A 79 14.61 -2.26 -9.70
C LEU A 79 15.07 -2.70 -8.31
N SER A 80 15.14 -1.74 -7.39
CA SER A 80 15.46 -1.96 -5.98
C SER A 80 14.29 -1.49 -5.10
N TRP A 81 14.30 -1.81 -3.82
CA TRP A 81 13.30 -1.29 -2.89
C TRP A 81 13.90 -1.01 -1.53
N ILE A 82 13.26 -0.12 -0.78
CA ILE A 82 13.59 0.18 0.62
C ILE A 82 12.49 -0.38 1.51
N THR A 83 12.84 -1.05 2.60
CA THR A 83 11.90 -1.52 3.64
C THR A 83 11.78 -0.51 4.78
N TYR A 84 10.61 -0.43 5.40
CA TYR A 84 10.36 0.43 6.56
C TYR A 84 9.86 -0.37 7.76
N PRO A 85 10.25 0.03 9.00
CA PRO A 85 10.98 1.27 9.35
C PRO A 85 12.52 1.20 9.21
N GLU A 86 13.11 0.07 8.85
CA GLU A 86 14.57 -0.15 8.90
C GLU A 86 15.36 0.69 7.89
N GLN A 87 14.68 1.24 6.87
CA GLN A 87 15.28 2.02 5.77
C GLN A 87 16.36 1.27 4.99
N GLN A 88 16.32 -0.07 5.02
CA GLN A 88 17.28 -0.90 4.33
C GLN A 88 16.93 -1.00 2.85
N ARG A 89 17.89 -0.67 1.97
CA ARG A 89 17.77 -0.90 0.53
C ARG A 89 18.12 -2.35 0.20
N HIS A 90 17.29 -2.97 -0.62
CA HIS A 90 17.43 -4.33 -1.10
C HIS A 90 17.47 -4.36 -2.62
N TYR A 91 18.19 -5.36 -3.14
CA TYR A 91 18.23 -5.70 -4.55
C TYR A 91 17.75 -7.13 -4.74
N PRO A 92 17.19 -7.49 -5.90
CA PRO A 92 16.83 -8.85 -6.22
C PRO A 92 18.01 -9.82 -5.98
N ARG A 93 17.73 -10.88 -5.25
CA ARG A 93 18.68 -11.96 -4.91
C ARG A 93 18.13 -13.36 -5.22
N SER A 94 16.92 -13.40 -5.77
CA SER A 94 16.18 -14.61 -6.11
C SER A 94 15.18 -14.27 -7.21
N ALA A 95 14.72 -15.27 -7.96
CA ALA A 95 13.65 -15.08 -8.94
C ALA A 95 12.38 -14.50 -8.30
N ALA A 96 12.09 -14.83 -7.03
CA ALA A 96 10.94 -14.32 -6.32
C ALA A 96 11.05 -12.81 -6.03
N THR A 97 12.22 -12.33 -5.60
CA THR A 97 12.43 -10.89 -5.35
C THR A 97 12.54 -10.06 -6.63
N ASP A 98 13.07 -10.64 -7.70
CA ASP A 98 13.05 -10.01 -9.03
C ASP A 98 11.62 -9.88 -9.57
N LEU A 99 10.84 -10.96 -9.50
CA LEU A 99 9.43 -10.95 -9.92
C LEU A 99 8.60 -9.97 -9.09
N MET A 100 8.83 -9.91 -7.77
CA MET A 100 8.15 -8.98 -6.88
C MET A 100 8.38 -7.52 -7.30
N VAL A 101 9.64 -7.09 -7.42
CA VAL A 101 9.92 -5.67 -7.75
C VAL A 101 9.46 -5.33 -9.17
N ARG A 102 9.56 -6.27 -10.12
CA ARG A 102 9.02 -6.07 -11.47
C ARG A 102 7.51 -5.90 -11.47
N THR A 103 6.77 -6.71 -10.70
CA THR A 103 5.31 -6.60 -10.59
C THR A 103 4.90 -5.26 -9.98
N VAL A 104 5.67 -4.77 -9.01
CA VAL A 104 5.42 -3.44 -8.41
C VAL A 104 5.68 -2.31 -9.40
N CYS A 105 6.60 -2.48 -10.35
CA CYS A 105 7.06 -1.46 -11.28
C CYS A 105 6.45 -1.51 -12.68
N GLN A 106 5.43 -2.36 -12.89
CA GLN A 106 4.59 -2.36 -14.08
C GLN A 106 3.58 -1.22 -14.05
#